data_AF-A0A537L3A5-F1
#
_entry.id   AF-A0A537L3A5-F1
#
_cell.length_a   1.000
_cell.length_b   1.000
_cell.length_c   1.000
_cell.angle_alpha   90.00
_cell.angle_beta   90.00
_cell.angle_gamma   90.00
#
_symmetry.space_group_name_H-M   'P 1'
#
loop_
_entity.id
_entity.type
_entity.pdbx_description
1 polymer ?
#
loop_
_entity_poly.entity_id
_entity_poly.type
_entity_poly.pdbx_seq_one_letter_code
_entity_poly.pdbx_strand_id
1 'polypeptide(L)'
;MLSRIFQPLLVACLVAGTSRAADDPFVGKWKVNPSKSNPTDQMKVEVAGANRYTITFAPGAADTVVANGSDQPGLRGTTFSITVEGPNNWKVIRKKGGRTLLTANWTLSGDGKTLTDAYTEYEDDGSILN
;
A
#
# COMPACT_ATOMS: atom_id res chain seq x y z
N MET A 1 18.04 32.51 64.94
CA MET A 1 17.22 33.18 63.90
C MET A 1 17.44 32.44 62.58
N LEU A 2 16.77 31.29 62.39
CA LEU A 2 17.00 30.38 61.25
C LEU A 2 15.66 29.85 60.73
N SER A 3 14.79 30.75 60.27
CA SER A 3 13.45 30.31 59.85
C SER A 3 12.70 31.32 58.99
N ARG A 4 13.35 31.99 58.02
CA ARG A 4 12.62 32.87 57.06
C ARG A 4 13.16 32.91 55.63
N ILE A 5 13.98 31.95 55.19
CA ILE A 5 14.55 31.94 53.82
C ILE A 5 14.10 30.74 52.97
N PHE A 6 13.43 29.74 53.55
CA PHE A 6 13.05 28.52 52.81
C PHE A 6 11.70 28.61 52.07
N GLN A 7 10.90 29.67 52.25
CA GLN A 7 9.57 29.77 51.64
C GLN A 7 9.51 30.29 50.18
N PRO A 8 10.39 31.18 49.67
CA PRO A 8 10.28 31.56 48.26
C PRO A 8 10.82 30.49 47.30
N LEU A 9 11.70 29.59 47.76
CA LEU A 9 12.29 28.56 46.90
C LEU A 9 11.30 27.43 46.55
N LEU A 10 10.37 27.12 47.46
CA LEU A 10 9.37 26.06 47.26
C LEU A 10 8.29 26.46 46.25
N VAL A 11 8.02 27.77 46.12
CA VAL A 11 7.07 28.30 45.11
C VAL A 11 7.73 28.38 43.73
N ALA A 12 9.03 28.66 43.65
CA ALA A 12 9.75 28.70 42.37
C ALA A 12 9.89 27.31 41.71
N CYS A 13 10.01 26.23 42.49
CA CYS A 13 10.08 24.87 41.94
C CYS A 13 8.73 24.30 41.46
N LEU A 14 7.59 24.85 41.90
CA LEU A 14 6.27 24.33 41.53
C LEU A 14 5.80 24.80 40.13
N VAL A 15 6.44 25.82 39.55
CA VAL A 15 6.06 26.37 38.23
C VAL A 15 6.80 25.68 37.07
N ALA A 16 7.83 24.89 37.33
CA ALA A 16 8.61 24.19 36.29
C ALA A 16 7.97 22.86 35.81
N GLY A 17 6.80 22.46 36.35
CA GLY A 17 6.23 21.13 36.16
C GLY A 17 5.21 20.97 35.03
N THR A 18 4.74 22.04 34.39
CA THR A 18 3.77 21.93 33.28
C THR A 18 4.47 21.98 31.93
N SER A 19 5.39 21.04 31.70
CA SER A 19 5.72 20.66 30.35
C SER A 19 4.45 20.06 29.74
N ARG A 20 3.66 20.88 29.04
CA ARG A 20 2.56 20.37 28.21
C ARG A 20 3.23 19.37 27.27
N ALA A 21 2.86 18.10 27.36
CA ALA A 21 3.20 17.15 26.31
C ALA A 21 2.77 17.83 25.01
N ALA A 22 3.71 18.05 24.10
CA ALA A 22 3.35 18.53 22.77
C ALA A 22 2.30 17.54 22.25
N ASP A 23 1.11 18.04 21.89
CA ASP A 23 0.12 17.21 21.23
C ASP A 23 0.83 16.55 20.05
N ASP A 24 0.89 15.21 20.06
CA ASP A 24 1.64 14.45 19.05
C ASP A 24 1.15 14.92 17.67
N PRO A 25 2.01 15.51 16.83
CA PRO A 25 1.61 16.08 15.56
C PRO A 25 1.17 15.03 14.55
N PHE A 26 1.11 13.74 14.91
CA PHE A 26 0.51 12.66 14.14
C PHE A 26 -0.85 12.20 14.69
N VAL A 27 -1.26 12.64 15.89
CA VAL A 27 -2.53 12.27 16.51
C VAL A 27 -3.61 13.30 16.14
N GLY A 28 -4.58 12.89 15.30
CA GLY A 28 -5.68 13.76 14.91
C GLY A 28 -6.46 13.27 13.68
N LYS A 29 -7.36 14.12 13.17
CA LYS A 29 -8.07 13.88 11.92
C LYS A 29 -7.26 14.43 10.76
N TRP A 30 -6.76 13.54 9.92
CA TRP A 30 -6.01 13.89 8.72
C TRP A 30 -6.90 13.81 7.49
N LYS A 31 -6.76 14.77 6.58
CA LYS A 31 -7.36 14.73 5.26
C LYS A 31 -6.26 14.84 4.22
N VAL A 32 -6.21 13.86 3.31
CA VAL A 32 -5.27 13.90 2.17
C VAL A 32 -5.55 15.15 1.32
N ASN A 33 -4.49 15.78 0.84
CA ASN A 33 -4.59 16.90 -0.09
C ASN A 33 -3.99 16.49 -1.44
N PRO A 34 -4.81 15.95 -2.38
CA PRO A 34 -4.30 15.41 -3.64
C PRO A 34 -3.48 16.40 -4.47
N SER A 35 -3.80 17.70 -4.43
CA SER A 35 -3.06 18.71 -5.20
C SER A 35 -1.68 19.06 -4.60
N LYS A 36 -1.43 18.67 -3.34
CA LYS A 36 -0.14 18.83 -2.64
C LYS A 36 0.54 17.49 -2.33
N SER A 37 -0.08 16.38 -2.72
CA SER A 37 0.45 15.03 -2.55
C SER A 37 1.02 14.54 -3.86
N ASN A 38 2.17 13.87 -3.81
CA ASN A 38 2.72 13.13 -4.93
C ASN A 38 2.80 11.64 -4.54
N PRO A 39 1.76 10.83 -4.83
CA PRO A 39 1.79 9.41 -4.50
C PRO A 39 2.89 8.71 -5.29
N THR A 40 3.84 8.10 -4.56
CA THR A 40 4.96 7.34 -5.14
C THR A 40 4.59 5.89 -5.45
N ASP A 41 3.52 5.38 -4.84
CA ASP A 41 2.96 4.04 -5.11
C ASP A 41 1.99 4.11 -6.29
N GLN A 42 2.55 4.31 -7.48
CA GLN A 42 1.79 4.24 -8.73
C GLN A 42 2.04 2.89 -9.38
N MET A 43 0.96 2.15 -9.60
CA MET A 43 1.01 0.95 -10.42
C MET A 43 1.32 1.32 -11.87
N LYS A 44 2.21 0.55 -12.51
CA LYS A 44 2.56 0.70 -13.93
C LYS A 44 2.49 -0.64 -14.64
N VAL A 45 2.09 -0.56 -15.90
CA VAL A 45 2.07 -1.69 -16.83
C VAL A 45 2.89 -1.31 -18.04
N GLU A 46 4.04 -1.96 -18.20
CA GLU A 46 4.98 -1.71 -19.28
C GLU A 46 5.09 -2.91 -20.22
N VAL A 47 5.14 -2.65 -21.53
CA VAL A 47 5.39 -3.71 -22.53
C VAL A 47 6.86 -4.15 -22.42
N ALA A 48 7.08 -5.43 -22.14
CA ALA A 48 8.41 -6.04 -22.01
C ALA A 48 8.73 -7.03 -23.15
N GLY A 49 7.81 -7.23 -24.09
CA GLY A 49 7.97 -8.08 -25.26
C GLY A 49 6.61 -8.55 -25.80
N ALA A 50 6.64 -9.47 -26.77
CA ALA A 50 5.42 -10.06 -27.33
C ALA A 50 4.62 -10.78 -26.22
N ASN A 51 3.40 -10.31 -25.97
CA ASN A 51 2.52 -10.79 -24.91
C ASN A 51 3.17 -10.86 -23.52
N ARG A 52 4.17 -10.01 -23.26
CA ARG A 52 4.94 -10.00 -22.01
C ARG A 52 4.96 -8.60 -21.45
N TYR A 53 4.65 -8.48 -20.16
CA TYR A 53 4.46 -7.21 -19.49
C TYR A 53 5.22 -7.18 -18.16
N THR A 54 5.78 -6.02 -17.83
CA THR A 54 6.27 -5.72 -16.50
C THR A 54 5.18 -4.94 -15.76
N ILE A 55 4.80 -5.42 -14.59
CA ILE A 55 3.83 -4.78 -13.71
C ILE A 55 4.59 -4.28 -12.49
N THR A 56 4.73 -2.97 -12.36
CA THR A 56 5.31 -2.35 -11.16
C THR A 56 4.17 -1.99 -10.22
N PHE A 57 4.12 -2.57 -9.03
CA PHE A 57 3.08 -2.28 -8.02
C PHE A 57 3.46 -1.10 -7.12
N ALA A 58 4.75 -0.99 -6.82
CA ALA A 58 5.35 0.06 -5.98
C ALA A 58 6.86 0.15 -6.29
N PRO A 59 7.58 1.19 -5.84
CA PRO A 59 9.03 1.28 -6.00
C PRO A 59 9.74 0.02 -5.49
N GLY A 60 10.50 -0.65 -6.35
CA GLY A 60 11.21 -1.90 -6.04
C GLY A 60 10.34 -3.17 -6.02
N ALA A 61 9.07 -3.08 -6.40
CA ALA A 61 8.13 -4.20 -6.45
C ALA A 61 7.56 -4.35 -7.86
N ALA A 62 8.22 -5.16 -8.70
CA ALA A 62 7.75 -5.44 -10.05
C ALA A 62 7.75 -6.94 -10.38
N ASP A 63 6.69 -7.39 -11.06
CA ASP A 63 6.59 -8.71 -11.68
C ASP A 63 6.75 -8.58 -13.19
N THR A 64 7.40 -9.54 -13.86
CA THR A 64 7.40 -9.62 -15.33
C THR A 64 6.78 -10.95 -15.74
N VAL A 65 5.71 -10.89 -16.53
CA VAL A 65 4.83 -12.03 -16.79
C VAL A 65 4.47 -12.10 -18.27
N VAL A 66 4.44 -13.30 -18.82
CA VAL A 66 3.78 -13.58 -20.10
C VAL A 66 2.29 -13.71 -19.84
N ALA A 67 1.45 -12.92 -20.52
CA ALA A 67 0.01 -12.88 -20.29
C ALA A 67 -0.73 -14.04 -21.01
N ASN A 68 -0.37 -15.28 -20.68
CA ASN A 68 -0.92 -16.51 -21.27
C ASN A 68 -1.71 -17.37 -20.27
N GLY A 69 -1.93 -16.87 -19.05
CA GLY A 69 -2.65 -17.57 -17.99
C GLY A 69 -1.84 -18.59 -17.18
N SER A 70 -0.57 -18.83 -17.52
CA SER A 70 0.29 -19.72 -16.75
C SER A 70 0.77 -19.06 -15.45
N ASP A 71 0.79 -19.85 -14.36
CA ASP A 71 1.39 -19.45 -13.08
C ASP A 71 2.91 -19.27 -13.27
N GLN A 72 3.40 -18.04 -13.12
CA GLN A 72 4.83 -17.71 -13.23
C GLN A 72 5.38 -17.23 -11.89
N PRO A 73 6.69 -17.36 -11.62
CA PRO A 73 7.29 -16.80 -10.41
C PRO A 73 6.98 -15.31 -10.28
N GLY A 74 6.53 -14.90 -9.10
CA GLY A 74 6.28 -13.50 -8.78
C GLY A 74 6.91 -13.07 -7.47
N LEU A 75 6.67 -11.81 -7.09
CA LEU A 75 7.21 -11.21 -5.87
C LEU A 75 6.90 -12.01 -4.61
N ARG A 76 7.81 -11.95 -3.62
CA ARG A 76 7.60 -12.45 -2.25
C ARG A 76 7.22 -13.95 -2.17
N GLY A 77 7.72 -14.74 -3.12
CA GLY A 77 7.50 -16.19 -3.18
C GLY A 77 6.09 -16.58 -3.61
N THR A 78 5.36 -15.69 -4.30
CA THR A 78 4.07 -16.01 -4.92
C THR A 78 4.27 -16.51 -6.36
N THR A 79 3.22 -17.09 -6.94
CA THR A 79 3.05 -17.11 -8.39
C THR A 79 2.08 -16.02 -8.82
N PHE A 80 2.29 -15.50 -10.03
CA PHE A 80 1.48 -14.47 -10.64
C PHE A 80 1.13 -14.88 -12.07
N SER A 81 -0.13 -14.74 -12.44
CA SER A 81 -0.66 -15.11 -13.75
C SER A 81 -1.55 -13.99 -14.27
N ILE A 82 -1.40 -13.69 -15.56
CA ILE A 82 -2.26 -12.79 -16.31
C ILE A 82 -2.76 -13.51 -17.55
N THR A 83 -4.05 -13.39 -17.84
CA THR A 83 -4.68 -13.79 -19.11
C THR A 83 -5.29 -12.57 -19.78
N VAL A 84 -4.96 -12.32 -21.04
CA VAL A 84 -5.67 -11.30 -21.84
C VAL A 84 -6.99 -11.91 -22.31
N GLU A 85 -8.12 -11.44 -21.77
CA GLU A 85 -9.47 -11.92 -22.11
C GLU A 85 -10.16 -11.05 -23.17
N GLY A 86 -9.65 -9.85 -23.40
CA GLY A 86 -10.07 -8.95 -24.47
C GLY A 86 -9.10 -7.79 -24.65
N PRO A 87 -9.34 -6.85 -25.59
CA PRO A 87 -8.41 -5.76 -25.90
C PRO A 87 -7.96 -4.97 -24.67
N ASN A 88 -8.86 -4.80 -23.71
CA ASN A 88 -8.66 -4.01 -22.50
C ASN A 88 -8.97 -4.78 -21.21
N ASN A 89 -9.34 -6.07 -21.29
CA ASN A 89 -9.84 -6.85 -20.15
C ASN A 89 -8.89 -7.99 -19.85
N TRP A 90 -8.26 -7.97 -18.68
CA TRP A 90 -7.28 -8.95 -18.28
C TRP A 90 -7.73 -9.62 -16.99
N LYS A 91 -7.54 -10.94 -16.91
CA LYS A 91 -7.75 -11.70 -15.69
C LYS A 91 -6.43 -11.95 -15.00
N VAL A 92 -6.41 -11.76 -13.68
CA VAL A 92 -5.22 -11.86 -12.85
C VAL A 92 -5.45 -12.85 -11.72
N ILE A 93 -4.44 -13.67 -11.44
CA ILE A 93 -4.45 -14.59 -10.30
C ILE A 93 -3.09 -14.52 -9.62
N ARG A 94 -3.10 -14.37 -8.29
CA ARG A 94 -1.90 -14.52 -7.45
C ARG A 94 -2.08 -15.68 -6.49
N LYS A 95 -1.07 -16.54 -6.37
CA LYS A 95 -1.09 -17.71 -5.49
C LYS A 95 0.16 -17.78 -4.62
N LYS A 96 0.10 -18.48 -3.50
CA LYS A 96 1.27 -18.81 -2.68
C LYS A 96 1.13 -20.22 -2.11
N GLY A 97 2.16 -21.04 -2.30
CA GLY A 97 2.10 -22.45 -1.90
C GLY A 97 0.91 -23.20 -2.50
N GLY A 98 0.54 -22.89 -3.75
CA GLY A 98 -0.59 -23.50 -4.45
C GLY A 98 -1.98 -22.93 -4.11
N ARG A 99 -2.11 -22.09 -3.07
CA ARG A 99 -3.37 -21.47 -2.66
C ARG A 99 -3.58 -20.13 -3.35
N THR A 100 -4.79 -19.87 -3.83
CA THR A 100 -5.17 -18.57 -4.39
C THR A 100 -5.25 -17.53 -3.28
N LEU A 101 -4.51 -16.44 -3.42
CA LEU A 101 -4.55 -15.28 -2.53
C LEU A 101 -5.43 -14.17 -3.08
N LEU A 102 -5.42 -14.02 -4.41
CA LEU A 102 -6.15 -12.95 -5.09
C LEU A 102 -6.57 -13.42 -6.48
N THR A 103 -7.79 -13.04 -6.86
CA THR A 103 -8.21 -12.99 -8.26
C THR A 103 -8.64 -11.57 -8.60
N ALA A 104 -8.40 -11.12 -9.83
CA ALA A 104 -8.84 -9.82 -10.27
C ALA A 104 -9.21 -9.79 -11.75
N ASN A 105 -10.13 -8.90 -12.08
CA ASN A 105 -10.41 -8.49 -13.45
C ASN A 105 -9.94 -7.04 -13.62
N TRP A 106 -8.89 -6.87 -14.41
CA TRP A 106 -8.34 -5.57 -14.74
C TRP A 106 -8.99 -5.05 -16.01
N THR A 107 -9.42 -3.78 -15.98
CA THR A 107 -9.84 -3.04 -17.16
C THR A 107 -8.87 -1.90 -17.42
N LEU A 108 -8.15 -1.96 -18.55
CA LEU A 108 -7.24 -0.91 -18.98
C LEU A 108 -8.02 0.11 -19.83
N SER A 109 -7.88 1.40 -19.53
CA SER A 109 -8.51 2.44 -20.34
C SER A 109 -7.87 2.51 -21.73
N GLY A 110 -8.67 2.85 -22.76
CA GLY A 110 -8.17 2.95 -24.13
C GLY A 110 -7.11 4.03 -24.34
N ASP A 111 -7.01 5.01 -23.43
CA ASP A 111 -5.96 6.03 -23.42
C ASP A 111 -4.69 5.62 -22.65
N GLY A 112 -4.68 4.42 -22.04
CA GLY A 112 -3.55 3.86 -21.31
C GLY A 112 -3.22 4.55 -19.99
N LYS A 113 -4.09 5.43 -19.49
CA LYS A 113 -3.82 6.23 -18.27
C LYS A 113 -4.43 5.66 -17.00
N THR A 114 -5.45 4.81 -17.13
CA THR A 114 -6.21 4.29 -15.99
C THR A 114 -6.28 2.78 -16.07
N LEU A 115 -6.07 2.13 -14.92
CA LEU A 115 -6.38 0.73 -14.70
C LEU A 115 -7.43 0.65 -13.60
N THR A 116 -8.54 -0.03 -13.89
CA THR A 116 -9.53 -0.41 -12.87
C THR A 116 -9.25 -1.82 -12.42
N ASP A 117 -9.07 -2.01 -11.12
CA ASP A 117 -8.82 -3.31 -10.51
C ASP A 117 -10.06 -3.79 -9.73
N ALA A 118 -10.81 -4.74 -10.30
CA ALA A 118 -11.89 -5.41 -9.61
C ALA A 118 -11.39 -6.75 -9.06
N TYR A 119 -10.93 -6.74 -7.80
CA TYR A 119 -10.29 -7.88 -7.17
C TYR A 119 -11.13 -8.52 -6.05
N THR A 120 -10.77 -9.75 -5.73
CA THR A 120 -11.22 -10.50 -4.56
C THR A 120 -9.99 -11.12 -3.92
N GLU A 121 -9.78 -10.81 -2.65
CA GLU A 121 -8.74 -11.43 -1.82
C GLU A 121 -9.33 -12.58 -1.01
N TYR A 122 -8.47 -13.54 -0.70
CA TYR A 122 -8.84 -14.75 0.02
C TYR A 122 -7.99 -14.91 1.28
N GLU A 123 -8.66 -15.32 2.35
CA GLU A 123 -8.05 -15.72 3.62
C GLU A 123 -7.30 -17.04 3.48
N ASP A 124 -6.56 -17.42 4.53
CA ASP A 124 -5.80 -18.66 4.56
C ASP A 124 -6.67 -19.92 4.40
N ASP A 125 -7.94 -19.86 4.83
CA ASP A 125 -8.94 -20.93 4.70
C ASP A 125 -9.71 -20.90 3.36
N GLY A 126 -9.42 -19.92 2.50
CA GLY A 126 -10.06 -19.73 1.19
C GLY A 126 -11.38 -18.95 1.23
N SER A 127 -11.82 -18.46 2.39
CA SER A 127 -12.94 -17.51 2.46
C SER A 127 -12.55 -16.13 1.90
N ILE A 128 -13.54 -15.32 1.53
CA ILE A 128 -13.30 -13.97 0.98
C ILE A 128 -12.92 -13.02 2.12
N LEU A 129 -11.83 -12.26 1.92
CA LEU A 129 -11.43 -11.17 2.80
C LEU A 129 -12.41 -9.99 2.63
N ASN A 130 -13.11 -9.60 3.69
CA ASN A 130 -14.12 -8.53 3.70
C ASN A 130 -13.56 -7.17 4.15
#